data_AF-A0A820HJD1-F1
#
_entry.id   AF-A0A820HJD1-F1
#
_cell.length_a   1.000
_cell.length_b   1.000
_cell.length_c   1.000
_cell.angle_alpha   90.00
_cell.angle_beta   90.00
_cell.angle_gamma   90.00
#
_symmetry.space_group_name_H-M   'P 1'
#
loop_
_entity.id
_entity.type
_entity.pdbx_description
1 polymer ?
#
loop_
_entity_poly.entity_id
_entity_poly.type
_entity_poly.pdbx_seq_one_letter_code
_entity_poly.pdbx_strand_id
1 'polypeptide(L)'
;DATTRLSQYIRLSLNTNAVTVVKFMQKGWLLPKPDLIISVTGGAKNFDMSTRLRKIFQSGLVSAAITTNAWLITAGTNAGVVKEVGEALNKYRYKNRKNDVDIRDVR
;
A
#
# COMPACT_ATOMS: atom_id res chain seq x y z
N ASP A 1 -14.60 1.97 18.86
CA ASP A 1 -14.92 2.42 17.50
C ASP A 1 -13.71 2.50 16.61
N ALA A 2 -13.65 1.64 15.60
CA ALA A 2 -12.62 1.72 14.57
C ALA A 2 -12.99 2.85 13.61
N THR A 3 -12.42 4.04 13.79
CA THR A 3 -12.51 5.12 12.81
C THR A 3 -12.01 4.62 11.45
N THR A 4 -12.94 4.32 10.55
CA THR A 4 -12.66 3.95 9.16
C THR A 4 -11.97 5.14 8.50
N ARG A 5 -10.66 5.04 8.30
CA ARG A 5 -9.88 6.07 7.61
C ARG A 5 -10.33 6.06 6.15
N LEU A 6 -11.04 7.11 5.73
CA LEU A 6 -11.48 7.25 4.34
C LEU A 6 -10.26 7.37 3.43
N SER A 7 -10.22 6.57 2.37
CA SER A 7 -9.19 6.68 1.32
C SER A 7 -9.55 7.81 0.36
N GLN A 8 -8.58 8.64 0.00
CA GLN A 8 -8.76 9.67 -1.03
C GLN A 8 -8.82 9.03 -2.42
N TYR A 9 -9.66 9.55 -3.30
CA TYR A 9 -9.73 9.13 -4.71
C TYR A 9 -9.94 10.34 -5.62
N ILE A 10 -9.50 10.22 -6.87
CA ILE A 10 -9.77 11.18 -7.93
C ILE A 10 -10.00 10.42 -9.24
N ARG A 11 -10.97 10.87 -10.04
CA ARG A 11 -11.18 10.35 -11.40
C ARG A 11 -10.42 11.26 -12.37
N LEU A 12 -9.70 10.64 -13.30
CA LEU A 12 -8.92 11.34 -14.31
C LEU A 12 -9.39 10.94 -15.70
N SER A 13 -9.27 11.85 -16.67
CA SER A 13 -9.41 11.51 -18.08
C SER A 13 -8.15 10.78 -18.56
N LEU A 14 -8.29 9.90 -19.57
CA LEU A 14 -7.17 9.16 -20.17
C LEU A 14 -6.06 10.09 -20.72
N ASN A 15 -6.43 11.27 -21.20
CA ASN A 15 -5.50 12.26 -21.74
C ASN A 15 -4.93 13.24 -20.70
N THR A 16 -5.21 13.02 -19.40
CA THR A 16 -4.67 13.88 -18.34
C THR A 16 -3.15 13.74 -18.29
N ASN A 17 -2.42 14.85 -18.33
CA ASN A 17 -0.97 14.84 -18.26
C ASN A 17 -0.48 14.24 -16.91
N ALA A 18 0.40 13.23 -16.97
CA ALA A 18 0.93 12.54 -15.80
C ALA A 18 1.66 13.49 -14.81
N VAL A 19 2.33 14.53 -15.31
CA VAL A 19 3.00 15.54 -14.47
C VAL A 19 2.00 16.28 -13.60
N THR A 20 0.80 16.56 -14.11
CA THR A 20 -0.28 17.19 -13.33
C THR A 20 -0.74 16.26 -12.22
N VAL A 21 -0.87 14.96 -12.49
CA VAL A 21 -1.26 13.94 -11.50
C VAL A 21 -0.23 13.85 -10.37
N VAL A 22 1.06 13.75 -10.70
CA VAL A 22 2.14 13.69 -9.70
C VAL A 22 2.19 14.97 -8.87
N LYS A 23 2.06 16.14 -9.50
CA LYS A 23 1.98 17.43 -8.78
C LYS A 23 0.79 17.47 -7.82
N PHE A 24 -0.37 16.97 -8.23
CA PHE A 24 -1.55 16.88 -7.39
C PHE A 24 -1.34 15.91 -6.21
N MET A 25 -0.75 14.74 -6.46
CA MET A 25 -0.40 13.79 -5.40
C MET A 25 0.51 14.42 -4.34
N GLN A 26 1.53 15.19 -4.77
CA GLN A 26 2.47 15.83 -3.86
C GLN A 26 1.89 17.04 -3.13
N LYS A 27 1.14 17.91 -3.83
CA LYS A 27 0.65 19.18 -3.27
C LYS A 27 -0.77 19.11 -2.72
N GLY A 28 -1.65 18.36 -3.36
CA GLY A 28 -3.06 18.23 -2.98
C GLY A 28 -3.28 17.14 -1.93
N TRP A 29 -2.64 15.98 -2.08
CA TRP A 29 -2.68 14.91 -1.07
C TRP A 29 -1.52 14.94 -0.08
N LEU A 30 -0.59 15.89 -0.25
CA LEU A 30 0.56 16.08 0.64
C LEU A 30 1.45 14.81 0.72
N LEU A 31 1.53 14.04 -0.37
CA LEU A 31 2.41 12.87 -0.41
C LEU A 31 3.88 13.33 -0.50
N PRO A 32 4.76 12.83 0.39
CA PRO A 32 6.18 13.15 0.30
C PRO A 32 6.75 12.63 -1.02
N LYS A 33 7.77 13.32 -1.53
CA LYS A 33 8.51 12.85 -2.70
C LYS A 33 9.10 11.46 -2.39
N PRO A 34 8.88 10.45 -3.25
CA PRO A 34 9.42 9.12 -3.03
C PRO A 34 10.90 9.08 -3.42
N ASP A 35 11.66 8.25 -2.70
CA ASP A 35 13.03 7.90 -3.10
C ASP A 35 13.05 6.68 -4.04
N LEU A 36 11.95 5.92 -4.06
CA LEU A 36 11.74 4.76 -4.93
C LEU A 36 10.26 4.63 -5.32
N ILE A 37 9.98 4.14 -6.54
CA ILE A 37 8.65 3.73 -6.95
C ILE A 37 8.65 2.23 -7.19
N ILE A 38 7.77 1.52 -6.47
CA ILE A 38 7.54 0.08 -6.62
C ILE A 38 6.21 -0.10 -7.35
N SER A 39 6.26 -0.56 -8.61
CA SER A 39 5.06 -0.94 -9.36
C SER A 39 4.83 -2.44 -9.24
N VAL A 40 3.70 -2.85 -8.65
CA VAL A 40 3.32 -4.26 -8.54
C VAL A 40 2.20 -4.55 -9.53
N THR A 41 2.52 -5.41 -10.49
CA THR A 41 1.59 -5.93 -11.50
C THR A 41 1.50 -7.45 -11.39
N GLY A 42 0.49 -8.05 -11.99
CA GLY A 42 0.32 -9.50 -11.96
C GLY A 42 -1.05 -9.96 -12.45
N GLY A 43 -1.27 -11.27 -12.46
CA GLY A 43 -2.52 -11.86 -12.88
C GLY A 43 -3.70 -11.37 -12.02
N ALA A 44 -4.80 -11.00 -12.69
CA ALA A 44 -6.05 -10.63 -12.04
C ALA A 44 -6.88 -11.85 -11.60
N LYS A 45 -6.53 -13.05 -12.06
CA LYS A 45 -7.14 -14.30 -11.58
C LYS A 45 -6.57 -14.64 -10.20
N ASN A 46 -7.41 -15.21 -9.34
CA ASN A 46 -6.93 -15.78 -8.09
C ASN A 46 -5.89 -16.85 -8.41
N PHE A 47 -4.71 -16.71 -7.81
CA PHE A 47 -3.60 -17.64 -7.95
C PHE A 47 -3.33 -18.24 -6.58
N ASP A 48 -3.03 -19.53 -6.55
CA ASP A 48 -2.77 -20.21 -5.30
C ASP A 48 -1.30 -20.04 -4.92
N MET A 49 -1.06 -19.39 -3.79
CA MET A 49 0.27 -19.20 -3.22
C MET A 49 0.40 -20.01 -1.94
N SER A 50 1.44 -20.83 -1.88
CA SER A 50 1.80 -21.51 -0.64
C SER A 50 1.96 -20.51 0.50
N THR A 51 1.57 -20.92 1.71
CA THR A 51 1.65 -20.08 2.91
C THR A 51 3.05 -19.51 3.15
N ARG A 52 4.10 -20.29 2.83
CA ARG A 52 5.50 -19.87 2.95
C ARG A 52 5.83 -18.76 1.95
N LEU A 53 5.49 -18.94 0.67
CA LEU A 53 5.77 -17.94 -0.37
C LEU A 53 5.00 -16.64 -0.09
N ARG A 54 3.72 -16.76 0.29
CA ARG A 54 2.89 -15.62 0.71
C ARG A 54 3.56 -14.82 1.84
N LYS A 55 4.05 -15.49 2.89
CA LYS A 55 4.74 -14.82 4.01
C LYS A 55 5.98 -14.07 3.56
N ILE A 56 6.84 -14.71 2.76
CA ILE A 56 8.09 -14.12 2.27
C ILE A 56 7.78 -12.91 1.38
N PHE A 57 6.83 -13.05 0.45
CA PHE A 57 6.38 -11.98 -0.43
C PHE A 57 5.83 -10.79 0.36
N GLN A 58 4.85 -11.03 1.24
CA GLN A 58 4.20 -9.97 2.02
C GLN A 58 5.21 -9.25 2.93
N SER A 59 6.11 -9.97 3.60
CA SER A 59 7.12 -9.38 4.48
C SER A 59 8.19 -8.60 3.70
N GLY A 60 8.72 -9.19 2.62
CA GLY A 60 9.76 -8.57 1.79
C GLY A 60 9.26 -7.28 1.12
N LEU A 61 8.04 -7.31 0.57
CA LEU A 61 7.43 -6.14 -0.06
C LEU A 61 7.22 -4.99 0.93
N VAL A 62 6.63 -5.27 2.09
CA VAL A 62 6.41 -4.27 3.14
C VAL A 62 7.74 -3.68 3.62
N SER A 63 8.73 -4.54 3.85
CA SER A 63 10.06 -4.09 4.31
C SER A 63 10.73 -3.20 3.27
N ALA A 64 10.73 -3.59 2.00
CA ALA A 64 11.31 -2.79 0.92
C ALA A 64 10.65 -1.41 0.82
N ALA A 65 9.30 -1.36 0.86
CA ALA A 65 8.57 -0.11 0.75
C ALA A 65 8.85 0.86 1.91
N ILE A 66 8.94 0.35 3.14
CA ILE A 66 9.20 1.17 4.34
C ILE A 66 10.64 1.67 4.36
N THR A 67 11.61 0.76 4.18
CA THR A 67 13.04 1.08 4.29
C THR A 67 13.49 2.13 3.28
N THR A 68 12.84 2.19 2.11
CA THR A 68 13.20 3.09 1.02
C THR A 68 12.26 4.27 0.86
N ASN A 69 11.29 4.46 1.77
CA ASN A 69 10.28 5.51 1.62
C ASN A 69 9.61 5.48 0.23
N ALA A 70 9.23 4.28 -0.22
CA ALA A 70 8.76 4.07 -1.58
C ALA A 70 7.27 4.39 -1.74
N TRP A 71 6.90 4.91 -2.91
CA TRP A 71 5.53 4.82 -3.38
C TRP A 71 5.26 3.42 -3.93
N LEU A 72 4.24 2.75 -3.41
CA LEU A 72 3.76 1.46 -3.89
C LEU A 72 2.53 1.64 -4.78
N ILE A 73 2.65 1.33 -6.07
CA ILE A 73 1.59 1.48 -7.06
C ILE A 73 1.12 0.10 -7.51
N THR A 74 -0.21 -0.11 -7.49
CA THR A 74 -0.86 -1.35 -7.94
C THR A 74 -2.06 -1.02 -8.84
N ALA A 75 -2.68 -2.03 -9.47
CA ALA A 75 -3.89 -1.82 -10.27
C ALA A 75 -5.14 -1.43 -9.42
N GLY A 76 -5.08 -1.55 -8.10
CA GLY A 76 -6.15 -1.13 -7.19
C GLY A 76 -7.38 -2.06 -7.10
N THR A 77 -7.38 -3.21 -7.78
CA THR A 77 -8.48 -4.19 -7.74
C THR A 77 -8.28 -5.25 -6.65
N ASN A 78 -9.37 -5.73 -6.04
CA ASN A 78 -9.32 -6.77 -5.01
C ASN A 78 -9.25 -8.18 -5.62
N ALA A 79 -8.25 -8.43 -6.46
CA ALA A 79 -8.10 -9.71 -7.14
C ALA A 79 -6.62 -10.06 -7.39
N GLY A 80 -6.34 -11.36 -7.49
CA GLY A 80 -5.02 -11.89 -7.83
C GLY A 80 -3.88 -11.32 -6.98
N VAL A 81 -2.79 -10.92 -7.62
CA VAL A 81 -1.58 -10.40 -6.93
C VAL A 81 -1.86 -9.14 -6.11
N VAL A 82 -2.77 -8.27 -6.57
CA VAL A 82 -3.07 -7.01 -5.89
C VAL A 82 -3.77 -7.24 -4.55
N LYS A 83 -4.60 -8.28 -4.44
CA LYS A 83 -5.20 -8.69 -3.16
C LYS A 83 -4.14 -9.04 -2.13
N GLU A 84 -3.12 -9.79 -2.53
CA GLU A 84 -2.02 -10.20 -1.64
C GLU A 84 -1.19 -9.02 -1.14
N VAL A 85 -1.00 -8.00 -1.98
CA VAL A 85 -0.38 -6.72 -1.59
C VAL A 85 -1.24 -5.99 -0.55
N GLY A 86 -2.55 -5.89 -0.79
CA GLY A 86 -3.50 -5.27 0.14
C GLY A 86 -3.52 -5.97 1.50
N GLU A 87 -3.51 -7.30 1.51
CA GLU A 87 -3.40 -8.10 2.74
C GLU A 87 -2.09 -7.85 3.48
N ALA A 88 -0.95 -7.75 2.76
CA ALA A 88 0.35 -7.44 3.36
C ALA A 88 0.31 -6.13 4.15
N LEU A 89 -0.18 -5.06 3.51
CA LEU A 89 -0.30 -3.73 4.10
C LEU A 89 -1.28 -3.71 5.27
N ASN A 90 -2.41 -4.41 5.17
CA ASN A 90 -3.38 -4.48 6.26
C ASN A 90 -2.80 -5.18 7.50
N LYS A 91 -2.07 -6.30 7.30
CA LYS A 91 -1.38 -7.01 8.38
C LYS A 91 -0.31 -6.14 9.04
N TYR A 92 0.49 -5.42 8.26
CA TYR A 92 1.49 -4.49 8.77
C TYR A 92 0.85 -3.39 9.63
N ARG A 93 -0.20 -2.75 9.12
CA ARG A 93 -0.93 -1.69 9.84
C ARG A 93 -1.55 -2.20 11.15
N TYR A 94 -2.14 -3.40 11.13
CA TYR A 94 -2.72 -4.00 12.32
C TYR A 94 -1.66 -4.26 13.41
N LYS A 95 -0.50 -4.82 13.03
CA LYS A 95 0.62 -5.04 13.96
C LYS A 95 1.13 -3.73 14.57
N ASN A 96 1.35 -2.71 13.76
CA ASN A 96 1.84 -1.43 14.26
C ASN A 96 0.85 -0.72 15.18
N ARG A 97 -0.46 -0.86 14.94
CA ARG A 97 -1.49 -0.34 15.86
C ARG A 97 -1.45 -1.05 17.21
N LYS A 98 -1.31 -2.38 17.22
CA LYS A 98 -1.18 -3.13 18.47
C LYS A 98 0.03 -2.67 19.28
N ASN A 99 1.17 -2.50 18.64
CA ASN A 99 2.38 -2.00 19.32
C ASN A 99 2.19 -0.60 19.93
N ASP A 100 1.47 0.30 19.25
CA ASP A 100 1.19 1.66 19.75
C ASP A 100 0.20 1.66 20.93
N VAL A 101 -0.77 0.73 20.95
CA VAL A 101 -1.71 0.54 22.07
C VAL A 101 -1.01 -0.09 23.26
N ASP A 102 -0.25 -1.17 23.05
CA ASP A 102 0.50 -1.86 24.12
C ASP A 102 1.50 -0.92 24.81
N ILE A 103 2.13 0.03 24.10
CA ILE A 103 3.03 1.03 24.70
C ILE A 103 2.28 2.08 25.53
N ARG A 104 1.05 2.45 25.15
CA ARG A 104 0.25 3.43 25.89
C ARG A 104 -0.37 2.85 27.14
N ASP A 105 -0.71 1.57 27.14
CA ASP A 105 -1.29 0.89 28.31
C ASP A 105 -0.25 0.54 29.39
N VAL A 106 1.05 0.78 29.12
CA VAL A 106 2.17 0.57 30.05
C VAL A 106 2.63 1.89 30.70
N ARG A 107 2.00 3.03 30.40
CA ARG A 107 2.30 4.35 31.00
C ARG A 107 1.21 4.85 31.93
#